data_AF-A0A1T2L8X1-F1
#
_entry.id   AF-A0A1T2L8X1-F1
#
_cell.length_a   1.000
_cell.length_b   1.000
_cell.length_c   1.000
_cell.angle_alpha   90.00
_cell.angle_beta   90.00
_cell.angle_gamma   90.00
#
_symmetry.space_group_name_H-M   'P 1'
#
loop_
_entity.id
_entity.type
_entity.pdbx_description
1 polymer ?
#
loop_
_entity_poly.entity_id
_entity_poly.type
_entity_poly.pdbx_seq_one_letter_code
_entity_poly.pdbx_strand_id
1 'polypeptide(L)'
;MVTAFNNSTLPIGFLPDRRRADALYCEMKARLIDSLSYLHQQLSDTTSQPPPIDSWLATLNKTTFIKPGIFGYYYDLASALLQDDIELAKQLFTKLSSFEAAAGGLSVITLSETDLDRESIDLYIRNVEIEPDVPLHLTAPSASSAERVSPHIHEALEIIDQVLPELGEEIRALTTEIVMASSARNSDGITFHGASSVYLWGTLFINADYHKTLVQVLDTLIHESAHCLLFGLSVEGPLVENPEEERHSSPLREDLRPIDGIYHATFVLSRMHYGMQKILDSSLLDDESNKEVERLIGHHASCFRDGLNTIESVGRLTQLGSTIMQGPKQYMQSVGAI
;
A
#
# COMPACT_ATOMS: atom_id res chain seq x y z
N MET A 1 5.82 -28.76 -12.77
CA MET A 1 6.81 -28.33 -13.79
C MET A 1 6.66 -26.83 -13.88
N VAL A 2 7.51 -26.10 -13.15
CA VAL A 2 7.44 -24.64 -13.01
C VAL A 2 7.61 -24.02 -14.39
N THR A 3 6.53 -23.49 -14.95
CA THR A 3 6.61 -22.64 -16.15
C THR A 3 7.42 -21.43 -15.76
N ALA A 4 8.63 -21.34 -16.33
CA ALA A 4 9.45 -20.15 -16.27
C ALA A 4 8.62 -18.98 -16.81
N PHE A 5 8.24 -18.08 -15.90
CA PHE A 5 7.79 -16.75 -16.30
C PHE A 5 8.96 -16.10 -17.03
N ASN A 6 8.73 -15.78 -18.30
CA ASN A 6 9.66 -15.02 -19.10
C ASN A 6 9.99 -13.73 -18.36
N ASN A 7 11.28 -13.40 -18.27
CA ASN A 7 11.83 -12.11 -17.83
C ASN A 7 11.24 -10.94 -18.63
N SER A 8 9.99 -10.55 -18.41
CA SER A 8 9.55 -9.19 -18.69
C SER A 8 10.11 -8.34 -17.55
N THR A 9 11.25 -7.70 -17.79
CA THR A 9 11.75 -6.66 -16.88
C THR A 9 10.64 -5.65 -16.71
N LEU A 10 9.96 -5.66 -15.56
CA LEU A 10 8.97 -4.66 -15.21
C LEU A 10 9.62 -3.29 -15.41
N PRO A 11 8.94 -2.33 -16.08
CA PRO A 11 9.54 -1.04 -16.31
C PRO A 11 9.80 -0.37 -14.95
N ILE A 12 11.07 -0.22 -14.58
CA ILE A 12 11.46 0.49 -13.35
C ILE A 12 11.56 1.98 -13.71
N GLY A 13 10.74 2.81 -13.08
CA GLY A 13 10.73 4.25 -13.29
C GLY A 13 10.20 4.99 -12.07
N PHE A 14 10.65 6.22 -11.89
CA PHE A 14 10.23 7.05 -10.76
C PHE A 14 8.94 7.83 -11.03
N LEU A 15 8.79 8.42 -12.22
CA LEU A 15 7.61 9.23 -12.55
C LEU A 15 6.36 8.33 -12.65
N PRO A 16 5.16 8.85 -12.33
CA PRO A 16 3.92 8.08 -12.42
C PRO A 16 3.73 7.48 -13.81
N ASP A 17 3.33 6.21 -13.87
CA ASP A 17 3.10 5.50 -15.13
C ASP A 17 2.01 4.44 -14.97
N ARG A 18 0.87 4.70 -15.59
CA ARG A 18 -0.26 3.76 -15.62
C ARG A 18 0.12 2.37 -16.13
N ARG A 19 0.94 2.29 -17.19
CA ARG A 19 1.30 1.01 -17.81
C ARG A 19 2.16 0.17 -16.88
N ARG A 20 3.07 0.81 -16.15
CA ARG A 20 3.86 0.14 -15.11
C ARG A 20 2.94 -0.41 -14.04
N ALA A 21 2.01 0.39 -13.54
CA ALA A 21 1.09 -0.05 -12.51
C ALA A 21 0.16 -1.18 -12.97
N ASP A 22 -0.36 -1.14 -14.20
CA ASP A 22 -1.13 -2.24 -14.77
C ASP A 22 -0.28 -3.53 -14.87
N ALA A 23 0.99 -3.41 -15.28
CA ALA A 23 1.90 -4.55 -15.34
C ALA A 23 2.18 -5.14 -13.95
N LEU A 24 2.43 -4.29 -12.95
CA LEU A 24 2.60 -4.70 -11.55
C LEU A 24 1.35 -5.39 -11.00
N TYR A 25 0.16 -4.85 -11.31
CA TYR A 25 -1.11 -5.46 -10.93
C TYR A 25 -1.31 -6.83 -11.54
N CYS A 26 -1.04 -6.97 -12.83
CA CYS A 26 -1.11 -8.26 -13.50
C CYS A 26 -0.14 -9.28 -12.88
N GLU A 27 1.09 -8.87 -12.58
CA GLU A 27 2.12 -9.72 -11.98
C GLU A 27 1.73 -10.17 -10.55
N MET A 28 1.33 -9.24 -9.69
CA MET A 28 0.88 -9.53 -8.32
C MET A 28 -0.31 -10.49 -8.31
N LYS A 29 -1.29 -10.25 -9.20
CA LYS A 29 -2.46 -11.13 -9.35
C LYS A 29 -2.06 -12.52 -9.86
N ALA A 30 -1.19 -12.61 -10.86
CA ALA A 30 -0.73 -13.88 -11.42
C ALA A 30 -0.02 -14.71 -10.34
N ARG A 31 0.91 -14.11 -9.59
CA ARG A 31 1.61 -14.78 -8.48
C ARG A 31 0.68 -15.26 -7.38
N LEU A 32 -0.31 -14.46 -7.02
CA LEU A 32 -1.33 -14.86 -6.04
C LEU A 32 -2.08 -16.10 -6.53
N ILE A 33 -2.54 -16.12 -7.79
CA ILE A 33 -3.26 -17.25 -8.39
C ILE A 33 -2.38 -18.50 -8.42
N ASP A 34 -1.13 -18.38 -8.84
CA ASP A 34 -0.18 -19.49 -8.89
C ASP A 34 0.10 -20.05 -7.49
N SER A 35 0.29 -19.17 -6.50
CA SER A 35 0.52 -19.58 -5.12
C SER A 35 -0.71 -20.29 -4.54
N LEU A 36 -1.92 -19.76 -4.74
CA LEU A 36 -3.16 -20.41 -4.32
C LEU A 36 -3.34 -21.79 -4.96
N SER A 37 -3.05 -21.91 -6.26
CA SER A 37 -3.09 -23.19 -6.97
C SER A 37 -2.09 -24.19 -6.38
N TYR A 38 -0.85 -23.75 -6.13
CA TYR A 38 0.19 -24.57 -5.52
C TYR A 38 -0.20 -25.05 -4.11
N LEU A 39 -0.63 -24.14 -3.23
CA LEU A 39 -1.04 -24.47 -1.87
C LEU A 39 -2.23 -25.44 -1.84
N HIS A 40 -3.19 -25.27 -2.75
CA HIS A 40 -4.33 -26.17 -2.88
C HIS A 40 -3.92 -27.58 -3.32
N GLN A 41 -2.98 -27.68 -4.26
CA GLN A 41 -2.42 -28.96 -4.69
C GLN A 41 -1.73 -29.68 -3.52
N GLN A 42 -0.91 -28.96 -2.74
CA GLN A 42 -0.21 -29.54 -1.59
C GLN A 42 -1.18 -30.07 -0.51
N LEU A 43 -2.31 -29.39 -0.29
CA LEU A 43 -3.34 -29.87 0.65
C LEU A 43 -4.15 -31.06 0.11
N SER A 44 -4.34 -31.15 -1.20
CA SER A 44 -5.13 -32.22 -1.84
C SER A 44 -4.49 -33.61 -1.73
N ASP A 45 -3.18 -33.65 -1.48
CA ASP A 45 -2.41 -34.88 -1.22
C ASP A 45 -2.61 -35.41 0.22
N THR A 46 -3.38 -34.72 1.06
CA THR A 46 -3.74 -35.15 2.42
C THR A 46 -5.08 -35.90 2.45
N THR A 47 -5.40 -36.60 3.55
CA THR A 47 -6.59 -37.47 3.69
C THR A 47 -7.93 -36.75 3.63
N SER A 48 -7.96 -35.43 3.45
CA SER A 48 -9.20 -34.64 3.36
C SER A 48 -8.97 -33.48 2.40
N GLN A 49 -9.56 -33.59 1.20
CA GLN A 49 -9.35 -32.61 0.13
C GLN A 49 -10.03 -31.26 0.44
N PRO A 50 -9.36 -30.13 0.18
CA PRO A 50 -10.00 -28.82 0.19
C PRO A 50 -11.08 -28.71 -0.91
N PRO A 51 -12.01 -27.73 -0.83
CA PRO A 51 -13.00 -27.51 -1.88
C PRO A 51 -12.31 -27.24 -3.23
N PRO A 52 -12.90 -27.63 -4.37
CA PRO A 52 -12.32 -27.37 -5.69
C PRO A 52 -12.30 -25.87 -5.99
N ILE A 53 -11.13 -25.32 -6.35
CA ILE A 53 -10.96 -23.88 -6.60
C ILE A 53 -10.71 -23.50 -8.06
N ASP A 54 -10.54 -24.46 -8.97
CA ASP A 54 -10.11 -24.20 -10.35
C ASP A 54 -11.02 -23.22 -11.10
N SER A 55 -12.34 -23.37 -10.95
CA SER A 55 -13.32 -22.48 -11.58
C SER A 55 -13.23 -21.05 -11.01
N TRP A 56 -12.96 -20.92 -9.72
CA TRP A 56 -12.80 -19.64 -9.05
C TRP A 56 -11.48 -18.97 -9.46
N LEU A 57 -10.35 -19.71 -9.47
CA LEU A 57 -9.07 -19.21 -9.99
C LEU A 57 -9.16 -18.78 -11.46
N ALA A 58 -9.85 -19.57 -12.29
CA ALA A 58 -10.10 -19.20 -13.69
C ALA A 58 -10.96 -17.94 -13.84
N THR A 59 -11.83 -17.66 -12.86
CA THR A 59 -12.61 -16.42 -12.79
C THR A 59 -11.71 -15.25 -12.40
N LEU A 60 -10.93 -15.36 -11.32
CA LEU A 60 -9.97 -14.33 -10.89
C LEU A 60 -8.97 -13.95 -11.99
N ASN A 61 -8.50 -14.95 -12.76
CA ASN A 61 -7.58 -14.69 -13.85
C ASN A 61 -8.20 -13.78 -14.93
N LYS A 62 -9.51 -13.89 -15.15
CA LYS A 62 -10.25 -13.10 -16.16
C LYS A 62 -10.72 -11.74 -15.65
N THR A 63 -10.76 -11.50 -14.34
CA THR A 63 -11.19 -10.21 -13.80
C THR A 63 -10.08 -9.17 -13.94
N THR A 64 -10.46 -7.91 -14.15
CA THR A 64 -9.47 -6.81 -14.17
C THR A 64 -8.90 -6.60 -12.77
N PHE A 65 -9.77 -6.52 -11.76
CA PHE A 65 -9.39 -6.32 -10.37
C PHE A 65 -9.89 -7.47 -9.48
N ILE A 66 -9.22 -7.66 -8.36
CA ILE A 66 -9.58 -8.55 -7.27
C ILE A 66 -9.70 -7.73 -5.98
N LYS A 67 -10.54 -8.19 -5.03
CA LYS A 67 -10.69 -7.51 -3.75
C LYS A 67 -9.42 -7.64 -2.90
N PRO A 68 -8.92 -6.59 -2.23
CA PRO A 68 -7.74 -6.66 -1.37
C PRO A 68 -7.84 -7.72 -0.26
N GLY A 69 -9.05 -7.96 0.26
CA GLY A 69 -9.29 -9.04 1.22
C GLY A 69 -8.86 -10.44 0.73
N ILE A 70 -8.79 -10.68 -0.59
CA ILE A 70 -8.27 -11.95 -1.12
C ILE A 70 -6.77 -12.09 -0.82
N PHE A 71 -5.99 -11.01 -0.88
CA PHE A 71 -4.60 -11.02 -0.40
C PHE A 71 -4.54 -11.31 1.10
N GLY A 72 -5.39 -10.66 1.91
CA GLY A 72 -5.41 -10.87 3.36
C GLY A 72 -5.65 -12.33 3.73
N TYR A 73 -6.70 -12.93 3.16
CA TYR A 73 -7.00 -14.35 3.39
C TYR A 73 -5.90 -15.28 2.86
N TYR A 74 -5.23 -14.92 1.77
CA TYR A 74 -4.08 -15.68 1.28
C TYR A 74 -2.92 -15.69 2.29
N TYR A 75 -2.62 -14.56 2.92
CA TYR A 75 -1.58 -14.50 3.95
C TYR A 75 -1.97 -15.23 5.24
N ASP A 76 -3.23 -15.13 5.66
CA ASP A 76 -3.74 -15.96 6.77
C ASP A 76 -3.63 -17.45 6.45
N LEU A 77 -3.93 -17.85 5.20
CA LEU A 77 -3.81 -19.22 4.74
C LEU A 77 -2.36 -19.69 4.77
N ALA A 78 -1.43 -18.90 4.25
CA ALA A 78 -0.01 -19.21 4.29
C ALA A 78 0.48 -19.35 5.74
N SER A 79 0.06 -18.45 6.63
CA SER A 79 0.38 -18.51 8.06
C SER A 79 -0.17 -19.76 8.74
N ALA A 80 -1.44 -20.11 8.50
CA ALA A 80 -2.06 -21.33 9.01
C ALA A 80 -1.28 -22.58 8.59
N LEU A 81 -0.87 -22.65 7.31
CA LEU A 81 -0.07 -23.76 6.79
C LEU A 81 1.33 -23.82 7.40
N LEU A 82 1.99 -22.69 7.62
CA LEU A 82 3.28 -22.63 8.31
C LEU A 82 3.20 -23.10 9.78
N GLN A 83 2.02 -22.98 10.39
CA GLN A 83 1.74 -23.43 11.76
C GLN A 83 1.14 -24.85 11.81
N ASP A 84 1.12 -25.57 10.68
CA ASP A 84 0.50 -26.90 10.53
C ASP A 84 -1.01 -26.94 10.90
N ASP A 85 -1.71 -25.81 10.87
CA ASP A 85 -3.17 -25.74 11.12
C ASP A 85 -3.95 -26.03 9.83
N ILE A 86 -4.01 -27.31 9.49
CA ILE A 86 -4.66 -27.82 8.28
C ILE A 86 -6.18 -27.57 8.27
N GLU A 87 -6.84 -27.57 9.43
CA GLU A 87 -8.28 -27.35 9.51
C GLU A 87 -8.62 -25.88 9.24
N LEU A 88 -7.85 -24.94 9.80
CA LEU A 88 -8.00 -23.52 9.47
C LEU A 88 -7.70 -23.26 7.99
N ALA A 89 -6.64 -23.86 7.43
CA ALA A 89 -6.32 -23.71 6.02
C ALA A 89 -7.48 -24.13 5.09
N LYS A 90 -8.20 -25.23 5.41
CA LYS A 90 -9.39 -25.66 4.65
C LYS A 90 -10.56 -24.67 4.76
N GLN A 91 -10.78 -24.12 5.95
CA GLN A 91 -11.81 -23.10 6.17
C GLN A 91 -11.51 -21.85 5.34
N LEU A 92 -10.25 -21.42 5.33
CA LEU A 92 -9.78 -20.28 4.54
C LEU A 92 -9.92 -20.51 3.03
N PHE A 93 -9.63 -21.71 2.52
CA PHE A 93 -9.91 -22.04 1.11
C PHE A 93 -11.40 -21.97 0.77
N THR A 94 -12.25 -22.44 1.67
CA THR A 94 -13.72 -22.34 1.50
C THR A 94 -14.13 -20.87 1.43
N LYS A 95 -13.62 -20.04 2.35
CA LYS A 95 -13.89 -18.60 2.37
C LYS A 95 -13.38 -17.90 1.11
N LEU A 96 -12.13 -18.14 0.71
CA LEU A 96 -11.53 -17.61 -0.52
C LEU A 96 -12.40 -17.94 -1.74
N SER A 97 -12.80 -19.20 -1.91
CA SER A 97 -13.64 -19.63 -3.04
C SER A 97 -15.06 -19.03 -3.06
N SER A 98 -15.50 -18.43 -1.94
CA SER A 98 -16.77 -17.71 -1.83
C SER A 98 -16.70 -16.26 -2.30
N PHE A 99 -15.50 -15.70 -2.50
CA PHE A 99 -15.34 -14.35 -2.99
C PHE A 99 -15.83 -14.21 -4.41
N GLU A 100 -16.74 -13.25 -4.61
CA GLU A 100 -17.11 -12.77 -5.93
C GLU A 100 -15.98 -11.95 -6.55
N ALA A 101 -15.96 -11.91 -7.89
CA ALA A 101 -15.15 -10.98 -8.65
C ALA A 101 -15.39 -9.54 -8.17
N ALA A 102 -14.34 -8.72 -8.08
CA ALA A 102 -14.52 -7.31 -7.77
C ALA A 102 -15.38 -6.64 -8.87
N ALA A 103 -16.32 -5.79 -8.47
CA ALA A 103 -17.19 -5.04 -9.38
C ALA A 103 -16.42 -4.08 -10.31
N GLY A 104 -15.14 -3.85 -10.01
CA GLY A 104 -14.21 -3.05 -10.79
C GLY A 104 -14.10 -1.61 -10.30
N GLY A 105 -12.91 -1.03 -10.44
CA GLY A 105 -12.64 0.36 -10.10
C GLY A 105 -12.27 0.61 -8.63
N LEU A 106 -11.91 1.86 -8.36
CA LEU A 106 -11.59 2.37 -7.03
C LEU A 106 -12.88 2.74 -6.28
N SER A 107 -13.08 2.19 -5.09
CA SER A 107 -14.17 2.55 -4.18
C SER A 107 -13.66 3.25 -2.92
N VAL A 108 -14.41 4.23 -2.45
CA VAL A 108 -14.20 4.87 -1.14
C VAL A 108 -15.24 4.31 -0.17
N ILE A 109 -14.80 3.64 0.89
CA ILE A 109 -15.65 2.95 1.87
C ILE A 109 -15.23 3.28 3.30
N THR A 110 -16.05 2.91 4.28
CA THR A 110 -15.73 2.99 5.71
C THR A 110 -15.36 1.63 6.27
N LEU A 111 -14.47 1.60 7.26
CA LEU A 111 -14.22 0.42 8.08
C LEU A 111 -15.38 0.18 9.06
N SER A 112 -16.59 -0.05 8.53
CA SER A 112 -17.81 -0.23 9.31
C SER A 112 -18.71 -1.30 8.71
N GLU A 113 -19.65 -1.82 9.52
CA GLU A 113 -20.63 -2.83 9.07
C GLU A 113 -21.61 -2.30 8.00
N THR A 114 -21.56 -1.00 7.69
CA THR A 114 -22.33 -0.41 6.59
C THR A 114 -21.76 -0.83 5.23
N ASP A 115 -20.42 -0.92 5.12
CA ASP A 115 -19.73 -1.15 3.85
C ASP A 115 -19.02 -2.51 3.78
N LEU A 116 -18.68 -3.08 4.94
CA LEU A 116 -17.94 -4.33 5.06
C LEU A 116 -18.67 -5.30 5.99
N ASP A 117 -18.60 -6.60 5.72
CA ASP A 117 -19.01 -7.57 6.73
C ASP A 117 -18.00 -7.60 7.89
N ARG A 118 -18.46 -8.07 9.06
CA ARG A 118 -17.63 -8.09 10.27
C ARG A 118 -16.34 -8.90 10.11
N GLU A 119 -16.39 -9.97 9.33
CA GLU A 119 -15.22 -10.82 9.07
C GLU A 119 -14.16 -10.06 8.25
N SER A 120 -14.59 -9.25 7.29
CA SER A 120 -13.72 -8.39 6.48
C SER A 120 -13.12 -7.25 7.31
N ILE A 121 -13.89 -6.68 8.26
CA ILE A 121 -13.34 -5.69 9.21
C ILE A 121 -12.22 -6.32 10.04
N ASP A 122 -12.47 -7.49 10.64
CA ASP A 122 -11.47 -8.20 11.46
C ASP A 122 -10.24 -8.59 10.63
N LEU A 123 -10.44 -9.00 9.38
CA LEU A 123 -9.36 -9.28 8.42
C LEU A 123 -8.51 -8.03 8.16
N TYR A 124 -9.15 -6.88 7.91
CA TYR A 124 -8.47 -5.64 7.55
C TYR A 124 -7.65 -5.11 8.71
N ILE A 125 -8.20 -5.14 9.93
CA ILE A 125 -7.49 -4.74 11.15
C ILE A 125 -6.25 -5.63 11.36
N ARG A 126 -6.40 -6.96 11.33
CA ARG A 126 -5.29 -7.88 11.54
C ARG A 126 -4.17 -7.73 10.51
N ASN A 127 -4.52 -7.50 9.24
CA ASN A 127 -3.54 -7.49 8.15
C ASN A 127 -2.92 -6.11 7.89
N VAL A 128 -3.44 -5.02 8.49
CA VAL A 128 -2.79 -3.70 8.47
C VAL A 128 -1.89 -3.48 9.68
N GLU A 129 -2.16 -4.14 10.81
CA GLU A 129 -1.35 -4.08 12.04
C GLU A 129 -0.11 -4.99 11.95
N ILE A 130 0.80 -4.66 11.02
CA ILE A 130 1.98 -5.48 10.73
C ILE A 130 3.11 -5.29 11.75
N GLU A 131 3.17 -4.13 12.43
CA GLU A 131 4.19 -3.82 13.44
C GLU A 131 3.64 -4.08 14.85
N PRO A 132 3.96 -5.21 15.51
CA PRO A 132 3.38 -5.56 16.80
C PRO A 132 3.73 -4.56 17.90
N ASP A 133 4.88 -3.88 17.76
CA ASP A 133 5.38 -2.91 18.72
C ASP A 133 4.67 -1.55 18.62
N VAL A 134 3.99 -1.27 17.50
CA VAL A 134 3.27 0.00 17.26
C VAL A 134 1.91 -0.29 16.61
N PRO A 135 0.98 -0.90 17.36
CA PRO A 135 -0.36 -1.20 16.85
C PRO A 135 -1.11 0.07 16.46
N LEU A 136 -1.73 0.05 15.29
CA LEU A 136 -2.49 1.18 14.75
C LEU A 136 -3.87 1.32 15.41
N HIS A 137 -4.39 0.23 15.99
CA HIS A 137 -5.67 0.14 16.68
C HIS A 137 -6.82 0.71 15.85
N LEU A 138 -6.99 0.17 14.64
CA LEU A 138 -8.02 0.65 13.73
C LEU A 138 -9.42 0.38 14.29
N THR A 139 -10.27 1.39 14.20
CA THR A 139 -11.70 1.33 14.50
C THR A 139 -12.51 1.97 13.40
N ALA A 140 -13.82 1.69 13.38
CA ALA A 140 -14.75 2.44 12.56
C ALA A 140 -14.67 3.94 12.88
N PRO A 141 -14.70 4.83 11.87
CA PRO A 141 -14.79 6.26 12.12
C PRO A 141 -16.17 6.65 12.61
N SER A 142 -16.25 7.77 13.33
CA SER A 142 -17.56 8.37 13.63
C SER A 142 -18.22 8.86 12.33
N ALA A 143 -19.56 8.83 12.27
CA ALA A 143 -20.31 9.29 11.11
C ALA A 143 -19.94 10.73 10.71
N SER A 144 -19.80 11.63 11.69
CA SER A 144 -19.41 13.02 11.43
C SER A 144 -17.99 13.17 10.89
N SER A 145 -17.04 12.33 11.31
CA SER A 145 -15.69 12.33 10.75
C SER A 145 -15.67 11.79 9.33
N ALA A 146 -16.39 10.71 9.05
CA ALA A 146 -16.52 10.15 7.70
C ALA A 146 -17.20 11.14 6.74
N GLU A 147 -18.32 11.74 7.14
CA GLU A 147 -19.05 12.76 6.35
C GLU A 147 -18.18 13.99 6.03
N ARG A 148 -17.27 14.36 6.93
CA ARG A 148 -16.36 15.49 6.73
C ARG A 148 -15.19 15.16 5.81
N VAL A 149 -14.60 13.97 5.92
CA VAL A 149 -13.39 13.60 5.16
C VAL A 149 -13.73 13.06 3.77
N SER A 150 -14.89 12.41 3.60
CA SER A 150 -15.30 11.85 2.32
C SER A 150 -15.26 12.87 1.16
N PRO A 151 -15.81 14.10 1.29
CA PRO A 151 -15.69 15.12 0.25
C PRO A 151 -14.24 15.46 -0.10
N HIS A 152 -13.35 15.55 0.89
CA HIS A 152 -11.93 15.84 0.65
C HIS A 152 -11.21 14.71 -0.09
N ILE A 153 -11.59 13.45 0.11
CA ILE A 153 -11.02 12.33 -0.67
C ILE A 153 -11.42 12.47 -2.14
N HIS A 154 -12.69 12.75 -2.41
CA HIS A 154 -13.17 12.92 -3.77
C HIS A 154 -12.54 14.14 -4.46
N GLU A 155 -12.52 15.28 -3.77
CA GLU A 155 -11.88 16.51 -4.27
C GLU A 155 -10.38 16.33 -4.48
N ALA A 156 -9.68 15.61 -3.60
CA ALA A 156 -8.26 15.31 -3.76
C ALA A 156 -8.00 14.46 -5.01
N LEU A 157 -8.80 13.43 -5.26
CA LEU A 157 -8.70 12.62 -6.47
C LEU A 157 -8.98 13.44 -7.73
N GLU A 158 -9.96 14.35 -7.70
CA GLU A 158 -10.26 15.26 -8.81
C GLU A 158 -9.09 16.22 -9.10
N ILE A 159 -8.47 16.79 -8.07
CA ILE A 159 -7.29 17.64 -8.23
C ILE A 159 -6.11 16.85 -8.79
N ILE A 160 -5.87 15.64 -8.29
CA ILE A 160 -4.83 14.76 -8.83
C ILE A 160 -5.08 14.47 -10.31
N ASP A 161 -6.32 14.16 -10.71
CA ASP A 161 -6.66 13.90 -12.11
C ASP A 161 -6.46 15.12 -13.01
N GLN A 162 -6.75 16.31 -12.49
CA GLN A 162 -6.63 17.55 -13.24
C GLN A 162 -5.16 17.99 -13.40
N VAL A 163 -4.35 17.81 -12.36
CA VAL A 163 -2.98 18.35 -12.31
C VAL A 163 -1.91 17.32 -12.69
N LEU A 164 -2.11 16.07 -12.28
CA LEU A 164 -1.21 14.94 -12.52
C LEU A 164 -2.01 13.72 -12.99
N PRO A 165 -2.61 13.76 -14.19
CA PRO A 165 -3.46 12.67 -14.68
C PRO A 165 -2.74 11.32 -14.66
N GLU A 166 -1.42 11.27 -14.94
CA GLU A 166 -0.64 10.03 -14.89
C GLU A 166 -0.57 9.44 -13.48
N LEU A 167 -0.57 10.28 -12.43
CA LEU A 167 -0.63 9.82 -11.04
C LEU A 167 -2.03 9.34 -10.68
N GLY A 168 -3.07 10.06 -11.10
CA GLY A 168 -4.46 9.63 -10.89
C GLY A 168 -4.77 8.29 -11.55
N GLU A 169 -4.21 8.06 -12.74
CA GLU A 169 -4.30 6.78 -13.44
C GLU A 169 -3.49 5.68 -12.76
N GLU A 170 -2.27 5.97 -12.28
CA GLU A 170 -1.42 5.04 -11.53
C GLU A 170 -2.10 4.59 -10.22
N ILE A 171 -2.69 5.54 -9.47
CA ILE A 171 -3.46 5.24 -8.25
C ILE A 171 -4.60 4.28 -8.56
N ARG A 172 -5.42 4.57 -9.60
CA ARG A 172 -6.54 3.70 -9.99
C ARG A 172 -6.13 2.36 -10.62
N ALA A 173 -4.85 2.16 -10.88
CA ALA A 173 -4.31 0.90 -11.37
C ALA A 173 -3.88 0.00 -10.21
N LEU A 174 -3.31 0.60 -9.17
CA LEU A 174 -2.79 -0.11 -8.00
C LEU A 174 -3.82 -0.28 -6.90
N THR A 175 -4.72 0.70 -6.76
CA THR A 175 -5.66 0.79 -5.64
C THR A 175 -7.07 0.48 -6.10
N THR A 176 -7.73 -0.41 -5.37
CA THR A 176 -9.14 -0.75 -5.53
C THR A 176 -10.00 -0.18 -4.42
N GLU A 177 -9.43 0.04 -3.23
CA GLU A 177 -10.19 0.52 -2.06
C GLU A 177 -9.45 1.61 -1.31
N ILE A 178 -10.15 2.71 -1.01
CA ILE A 178 -9.78 3.68 0.01
C ILE A 178 -10.71 3.47 1.20
N VAL A 179 -10.15 3.09 2.34
CA VAL A 179 -10.90 2.73 3.54
C VAL A 179 -10.73 3.82 4.59
N MET A 180 -11.81 4.54 4.89
CA MET A 180 -11.87 5.48 6.00
C MET A 180 -11.93 4.72 7.31
N ALA A 181 -10.96 4.95 8.18
CA ALA A 181 -10.85 4.36 9.50
C ALA A 181 -10.59 5.45 10.55
N SER A 182 -10.56 5.07 11.82
CA SER A 182 -10.13 5.89 12.95
C SER A 182 -9.16 5.09 13.81
N SER A 183 -8.46 5.75 14.73
CA SER A 183 -7.69 5.08 15.78
C SER A 183 -8.50 5.01 17.06
N ALA A 184 -8.45 3.87 17.76
CA ALA A 184 -8.88 3.84 19.15
C ALA A 184 -8.07 4.89 19.93
N ARG A 185 -8.76 5.71 20.73
CA ARG A 185 -8.09 6.68 21.62
C ARG A 185 -7.37 5.91 22.71
N ASN A 186 -6.13 5.54 22.48
CA ASN A 186 -5.32 4.87 23.48
C ASN A 186 -4.56 5.90 24.31
N SER A 187 -4.21 5.53 25.54
CA SER A 187 -3.49 6.38 26.51
C SER A 187 -2.13 6.87 26.03
N ASP A 188 -1.58 6.24 24.98
CA ASP A 188 -0.19 6.42 24.55
C ASP A 188 -0.05 7.45 23.41
N GLY A 189 -1.17 8.00 22.93
CA GLY A 189 -1.20 9.18 22.05
C GLY A 189 -0.77 8.97 20.59
N ILE A 190 -0.33 7.76 20.21
CA ILE A 190 0.01 7.45 18.82
C ILE A 190 -1.27 7.35 17.99
N THR A 191 -1.38 8.21 16.97
CA THR A 191 -2.51 8.26 16.03
C THR A 191 -1.94 8.05 14.63
N PHE A 192 -2.45 7.07 13.87
CA PHE A 192 -2.02 6.89 12.49
C PHE A 192 -2.61 7.98 11.60
N HIS A 193 -1.93 8.36 10.51
CA HIS A 193 -2.46 9.33 9.55
C HIS A 193 -3.08 8.56 8.37
N GLY A 194 -2.26 7.83 7.62
CA GLY A 194 -2.67 6.80 6.67
C GLY A 194 -2.01 5.46 7.01
N ALA A 195 -2.41 4.41 6.30
CA ALA A 195 -1.68 3.15 6.31
C ALA A 195 -1.89 2.36 5.01
N SER A 196 -0.90 1.56 4.65
CA SER A 196 -0.95 0.59 3.55
C SER A 196 -0.22 -0.68 3.97
N SER A 197 -0.68 -1.82 3.48
CA SER A 197 -0.10 -3.12 3.80
C SER A 197 0.06 -3.97 2.55
N VAL A 198 1.18 -4.70 2.44
CA VAL A 198 1.37 -5.71 1.40
C VAL A 198 0.38 -6.88 1.56
N TYR A 199 -0.14 -7.11 2.78
CA TYR A 199 -1.15 -8.13 3.05
C TYR A 199 -2.54 -7.72 2.58
N LEU A 200 -2.79 -6.43 2.40
CA LEU A 200 -4.03 -5.86 1.85
C LEU A 200 -3.70 -5.04 0.61
N TRP A 201 -2.91 -5.63 -0.30
CA TRP A 201 -2.43 -4.90 -1.46
C TRP A 201 -3.60 -4.38 -2.31
N GLY A 202 -3.58 -3.08 -2.60
CA GLY A 202 -4.67 -2.36 -3.26
C GLY A 202 -5.62 -1.62 -2.31
N THR A 203 -5.37 -1.64 -1.00
CA THR A 203 -6.07 -0.83 0.00
C THR A 203 -5.21 0.34 0.49
N LEU A 204 -5.79 1.54 0.53
CA LEU A 204 -5.25 2.68 1.28
C LEU A 204 -6.16 2.99 2.47
N PHE A 205 -5.63 3.02 3.67
CA PHE A 205 -6.36 3.46 4.86
C PHE A 205 -6.15 4.94 5.11
N ILE A 206 -7.23 5.66 5.43
CA ILE A 206 -7.21 7.09 5.75
C ILE A 206 -7.85 7.31 7.11
N ASN A 207 -7.15 7.97 8.03
CA ASN A 207 -7.70 8.30 9.34
C ASN A 207 -8.66 9.50 9.25
N ALA A 208 -9.95 9.22 9.28
CA ALA A 208 -10.99 10.24 9.18
C ALA A 208 -10.99 11.21 10.38
N ASP A 209 -10.53 10.77 11.56
CA ASP A 209 -10.40 11.61 12.74
C ASP A 209 -9.16 12.50 12.70
N TYR A 210 -8.08 12.08 12.02
CA TYR A 210 -6.86 12.87 11.90
C TYR A 210 -6.99 13.95 10.83
N HIS A 211 -7.33 13.58 9.60
CA HIS A 211 -7.32 14.51 8.47
C HIS A 211 -8.43 15.54 8.60
N LYS A 212 -8.07 16.82 8.58
CA LYS A 212 -8.98 17.99 8.70
C LYS A 212 -9.04 18.84 7.46
N THR A 213 -8.02 18.82 6.61
CA THR A 213 -7.93 19.65 5.41
C THR A 213 -7.78 18.80 4.16
N LEU A 214 -8.13 19.39 3.02
CA LEU A 214 -7.93 18.81 1.69
C LEU A 214 -6.46 18.48 1.42
N VAL A 215 -5.55 19.38 1.80
CA VAL A 215 -4.10 19.22 1.60
C VAL A 215 -3.57 18.00 2.34
N GLN A 216 -4.03 17.75 3.57
CA GLN A 216 -3.65 16.55 4.31
C GLN A 216 -4.12 15.25 3.64
N VAL A 217 -5.29 15.27 3.01
CA VAL A 217 -5.82 14.12 2.26
C VAL A 217 -5.05 13.91 0.95
N LEU A 218 -4.76 14.98 0.20
CA LEU A 218 -3.90 14.94 -0.98
C LEU A 218 -2.55 14.30 -0.66
N ASP A 219 -1.90 14.79 0.39
CA ASP A 219 -0.60 14.30 0.85
C ASP A 219 -0.64 12.81 1.21
N THR A 220 -1.67 12.40 1.93
CA THR A 220 -1.86 11.00 2.36
C THR A 220 -2.16 10.08 1.18
N LEU A 221 -2.99 10.49 0.22
CA LEU A 221 -3.26 9.68 -0.97
C LEU A 221 -1.98 9.44 -1.78
N ILE A 222 -1.13 10.46 -1.92
CA ILE A 222 0.15 10.35 -2.63
C ILE A 222 1.12 9.47 -1.84
N HIS A 223 1.15 9.61 -0.51
CA HIS A 223 1.96 8.80 0.39
C HIS A 223 1.61 7.31 0.27
N GLU A 224 0.35 6.97 0.53
CA GLU A 224 -0.10 5.58 0.63
C GLU A 224 -0.05 4.89 -0.74
N SER A 225 -0.40 5.60 -1.82
CA SER A 225 -0.26 5.03 -3.17
C SER A 225 1.20 4.77 -3.57
N ALA A 226 2.14 5.59 -3.08
CA ALA A 226 3.56 5.34 -3.28
C ALA A 226 4.05 4.08 -2.53
N HIS A 227 3.48 3.78 -1.36
CA HIS A 227 3.70 2.48 -0.71
C HIS A 227 3.14 1.32 -1.53
N CYS A 228 1.91 1.40 -2.05
CA CYS A 228 1.36 0.37 -2.91
C CYS A 228 2.22 0.11 -4.16
N LEU A 229 2.73 1.18 -4.78
CA LEU A 229 3.67 1.07 -5.90
C LEU A 229 4.94 0.34 -5.48
N LEU A 230 5.54 0.73 -4.35
CA LEU A 230 6.78 0.14 -3.89
C LEU A 230 6.63 -1.34 -3.52
N PHE A 231 5.50 -1.73 -2.90
CA PHE A 231 5.19 -3.14 -2.66
C PHE A 231 5.19 -3.95 -3.96
N GLY A 232 4.52 -3.44 -5.00
CA GLY A 232 4.53 -4.08 -6.32
C GLY A 232 5.94 -4.18 -6.92
N LEU A 233 6.73 -3.11 -6.81
CA LEU A 233 8.12 -3.12 -7.30
C LEU A 233 9.02 -4.10 -6.53
N SER A 234 8.71 -4.40 -5.27
CA SER A 234 9.46 -5.33 -4.41
C SER A 234 9.01 -6.80 -4.52
N VAL A 235 8.11 -7.14 -5.45
CA VAL A 235 7.55 -8.49 -5.55
C VAL A 235 8.59 -9.58 -5.80
N GLU A 236 9.73 -9.23 -6.41
CA GLU A 236 10.82 -10.17 -6.71
C GLU A 236 11.78 -10.40 -5.55
N GLY A 237 11.72 -9.59 -4.50
CA GLY A 237 12.59 -9.75 -3.34
C GLY A 237 12.85 -8.45 -2.60
N PRO A 238 13.64 -8.53 -1.51
CA PRO A 238 13.91 -7.39 -0.64
C PRO A 238 14.69 -6.29 -1.37
N LEU A 239 14.43 -5.04 -0.99
CA LEU A 239 15.14 -3.87 -1.53
C LEU A 239 16.46 -3.62 -0.81
N VAL A 240 16.58 -4.14 0.42
CA VAL A 240 17.74 -4.02 1.29
C VAL A 240 18.09 -5.36 1.92
N GLU A 241 19.37 -5.59 2.18
CA GLU A 241 19.91 -6.82 2.78
C GLU A 241 20.30 -6.62 4.26
N ASN A 242 20.00 -5.44 4.83
CA ASN A 242 20.19 -5.22 6.26
C ASN A 242 19.19 -6.09 7.04
N PRO A 243 19.63 -6.77 8.12
CA PRO A 243 18.73 -7.53 8.97
C PRO A 243 17.81 -6.58 9.74
N GLU A 244 16.65 -7.09 10.13
CA GLU A 244 15.61 -6.26 10.74
C GLU A 244 16.05 -5.65 12.09
N GLU A 245 16.89 -6.36 12.85
CA GLU A 245 17.39 -5.93 14.16
C GLU A 245 18.39 -4.76 14.07
N GLU A 246 18.94 -4.50 12.88
CA GLU A 246 19.86 -3.38 12.64
C GLU A 246 19.06 -2.07 12.48
N ARG A 247 18.75 -1.44 13.62
CA ARG A 247 17.89 -0.25 13.67
C ARG A 247 18.70 1.06 13.78
N HIS A 248 18.27 2.06 13.02
CA HIS A 248 18.93 3.35 12.83
C HIS A 248 17.96 4.53 13.00
N SER A 249 18.49 5.72 13.22
CA SER A 249 17.65 6.93 13.32
C SER A 249 16.92 7.20 12.01
N SER A 250 15.61 7.44 12.09
CA SER A 250 14.77 7.84 10.95
C SER A 250 14.37 9.31 11.10
N PRO A 251 14.28 10.08 10.01
CA PRO A 251 13.85 11.48 10.08
C PRO A 251 12.35 11.65 10.39
N LEU A 252 11.53 10.61 10.18
CA LEU A 252 10.08 10.69 10.34
C LEU A 252 9.57 10.22 11.70
N ARG A 253 10.41 9.56 12.49
CA ARG A 253 10.00 8.90 13.73
C ARG A 253 11.06 9.04 14.81
N GLU A 254 10.62 9.13 16.07
CA GLU A 254 11.52 9.19 17.21
C GLU A 254 12.16 7.82 17.51
N ASP A 255 11.47 6.72 17.19
CA ASP A 255 11.99 5.37 17.34
C ASP A 255 12.99 4.98 16.25
N LEU A 256 13.95 4.11 16.60
CA LEU A 256 14.90 3.56 15.65
C LEU A 256 14.20 2.57 14.70
N ARG A 257 14.54 2.65 13.42
CA ARG A 257 13.88 1.90 12.34
C ARG A 257 14.85 0.97 11.64
N PRO A 258 14.40 -0.19 11.14
CA PRO A 258 15.20 -0.98 10.22
C PRO A 258 15.48 -0.17 8.95
N ILE A 259 16.58 -0.47 8.25
CA ILE A 259 16.92 0.18 6.99
C ILE A 259 15.82 0.02 5.94
N ASP A 260 15.08 -1.10 5.95
CA ASP A 260 13.94 -1.32 5.05
C ASP A 260 12.86 -0.23 5.23
N GLY A 261 12.49 0.06 6.48
CA GLY A 261 11.55 1.14 6.80
C GLY A 261 12.07 2.53 6.40
N ILE A 262 13.38 2.79 6.57
CA ILE A 262 13.98 4.07 6.15
C ILE A 262 14.01 4.18 4.62
N TYR A 263 14.29 3.08 3.92
CA TYR A 263 14.24 3.00 2.46
C TYR A 263 12.83 3.33 1.95
N HIS A 264 11.80 2.68 2.51
CA HIS A 264 10.40 2.90 2.15
C HIS A 264 10.01 4.36 2.36
N ALA A 265 10.28 4.92 3.55
CA ALA A 265 10.02 6.31 3.87
C ALA A 265 10.71 7.27 2.88
N THR A 266 11.99 7.04 2.59
CA THR A 266 12.78 7.89 1.68
C THR A 266 12.21 7.85 0.26
N PHE A 267 11.84 6.67 -0.25
CA PHE A 267 11.17 6.57 -1.55
C PHE A 267 9.86 7.37 -1.57
N VAL A 268 8.99 7.16 -0.57
CA VAL A 268 7.68 7.83 -0.50
C VAL A 268 7.80 9.34 -0.39
N LEU A 269 8.75 9.85 0.39
CA LEU A 269 8.98 11.30 0.55
C LEU A 269 9.27 11.99 -0.79
N SER A 270 10.02 11.37 -1.68
CA SER A 270 10.27 11.93 -3.02
C SER A 270 9.00 11.98 -3.89
N ARG A 271 8.10 11.02 -3.73
CA ARG A 271 6.81 10.95 -4.43
C ARG A 271 5.85 12.00 -3.91
N MET A 272 5.80 12.19 -2.58
CA MET A 272 5.04 13.27 -1.94
C MET A 272 5.55 14.63 -2.39
N HIS A 273 6.87 14.86 -2.36
CA HIS A 273 7.48 16.09 -2.87
C HIS A 273 7.09 16.35 -4.33
N TYR A 274 7.19 15.34 -5.20
CA TYR A 274 6.78 15.45 -6.61
C TYR A 274 5.31 15.85 -6.77
N GLY A 275 4.40 15.14 -6.10
CA GLY A 275 2.97 15.43 -6.19
C GLY A 275 2.61 16.81 -5.66
N MET A 276 3.11 17.16 -4.47
CA MET A 276 2.87 18.47 -3.84
C MET A 276 3.41 19.63 -4.68
N GLN A 277 4.62 19.48 -5.26
CA GLN A 277 5.18 20.52 -6.13
C GLN A 277 4.29 20.78 -7.35
N LYS A 278 3.81 19.71 -8.00
CA LYS A 278 2.92 19.85 -9.16
C LYS A 278 1.58 20.48 -8.80
N ILE A 279 1.03 20.14 -7.64
CA ILE A 279 -0.20 20.75 -7.12
C ILE A 279 0.01 22.24 -6.85
N LEU A 280 1.10 22.63 -6.20
CA LEU A 280 1.44 24.04 -5.96
C LEU A 280 1.56 24.82 -7.29
N ASP A 281 2.26 24.25 -8.28
CA ASP A 281 2.47 24.87 -9.58
C ASP A 281 1.15 25.07 -10.38
N SER A 282 0.10 24.32 -10.05
CA SER A 282 -1.19 24.38 -10.76
C SER A 282 -2.04 25.59 -10.40
N SER A 283 -1.79 26.21 -9.24
CA SER A 283 -2.59 27.33 -8.70
C SER A 283 -4.09 27.03 -8.57
N LEU A 284 -4.48 25.76 -8.39
CA LEU A 284 -5.88 25.36 -8.17
C LEU A 284 -6.35 25.53 -6.73
N LEU A 285 -5.41 25.58 -5.79
CA LEU A 285 -5.71 25.71 -4.36
C LEU A 285 -5.78 27.19 -3.95
N ASP A 286 -6.48 27.45 -2.83
CA ASP A 286 -6.49 28.77 -2.19
C ASP A 286 -5.15 29.11 -1.50
N ASP A 287 -4.99 30.38 -1.11
CA ASP A 287 -3.73 30.87 -0.54
C ASP A 287 -3.32 30.16 0.76
N GLU A 288 -4.27 29.75 1.60
CA GLU A 288 -3.96 29.04 2.85
C GLU A 288 -3.52 27.60 2.58
N SER A 289 -4.20 26.91 1.67
CA SER A 289 -3.83 25.57 1.21
C SER A 289 -2.47 25.58 0.50
N ASN A 290 -2.17 26.60 -0.32
CA ASN A 290 -0.85 26.76 -0.95
C ASN A 290 0.28 26.89 0.09
N LYS A 291 0.08 27.67 1.16
CA LYS A 291 1.06 27.75 2.26
C LYS A 291 1.25 26.40 2.97
N GLU A 292 0.18 25.64 3.16
CA GLU A 292 0.28 24.29 3.73
C GLU A 292 1.11 23.37 2.82
N VAL A 293 0.86 23.40 1.50
CA VAL A 293 1.62 22.64 0.50
C VAL A 293 3.10 23.05 0.46
N GLU A 294 3.42 24.34 0.47
CA GLU A 294 4.81 24.84 0.53
C GLU A 294 5.57 24.31 1.75
N ARG A 295 4.91 24.31 2.93
CA ARG A 295 5.48 23.76 4.16
C ARG A 295 5.75 22.26 4.03
N LEU A 296 4.82 21.51 3.43
CA LEU A 296 4.97 20.07 3.19
C LEU A 296 6.11 19.77 2.22
N ILE A 297 6.23 20.49 1.11
CA ILE A 297 7.34 20.36 0.15
C ILE A 297 8.69 20.50 0.85
N GLY A 298 8.86 21.57 1.64
CA GLY A 298 10.09 21.81 2.40
C GLY A 298 10.38 20.71 3.42
N HIS A 299 9.35 20.22 4.12
CA HIS A 299 9.48 19.11 5.05
C HIS A 299 9.90 17.81 4.35
N HIS A 300 9.24 17.46 3.23
CA HIS A 300 9.57 16.24 2.47
C HIS A 300 10.97 16.27 1.91
N ALA A 301 11.44 17.42 1.41
CA ALA A 301 12.81 17.59 0.94
C ALA A 301 13.84 17.35 2.05
N SER A 302 13.60 17.91 3.24
CA SER A 302 14.49 17.72 4.40
C SER A 302 14.53 16.25 4.83
N CYS A 303 13.37 15.63 5.04
CA CYS A 303 13.30 14.25 5.49
C CYS A 303 13.85 13.28 4.43
N PHE A 304 13.65 13.55 3.14
CA PHE A 304 14.23 12.76 2.06
C PHE A 304 15.77 12.78 2.14
N ARG A 305 16.35 13.96 2.34
CA ARG A 305 17.81 14.13 2.44
C ARG A 305 18.37 13.34 3.62
N ASP A 306 17.72 13.44 4.78
CA ASP A 306 18.16 12.74 5.99
C ASP A 306 18.05 11.22 5.82
N GLY A 307 16.94 10.72 5.26
CA GLY A 307 16.75 9.31 4.98
C GLY A 307 17.75 8.77 3.96
N LEU A 308 18.00 9.52 2.87
CA LEU A 308 19.00 9.19 1.87
C LEU A 308 20.41 9.14 2.46
N ASN A 309 20.78 10.11 3.31
CA ASN A 309 22.08 10.12 4.00
C ASN A 309 22.26 8.85 4.86
N THR A 310 21.23 8.44 5.59
CA THR A 310 21.27 7.19 6.36
C THR A 310 21.47 5.98 5.43
N ILE A 311 20.66 5.87 4.36
CA ILE A 311 20.77 4.76 3.40
C ILE A 311 22.16 4.71 2.75
N GLU A 312 22.72 5.84 2.34
CA GLU A 312 24.05 5.88 1.72
C GLU A 312 25.18 5.54 2.72
N SER A 313 24.96 5.81 4.01
CA SER A 313 25.97 5.55 5.05
C SER A 313 26.02 4.09 5.50
N VAL A 314 24.87 3.41 5.62
CA VAL A 314 24.77 2.08 6.25
C VAL A 314 23.93 1.06 5.47
N GLY A 315 23.23 1.49 4.41
CA GLY A 315 22.36 0.63 3.62
C GLY A 315 23.13 -0.36 2.74
N ARG A 316 22.73 -1.63 2.82
CA ARG A 316 23.15 -2.70 1.91
C ARG A 316 22.02 -2.93 0.90
N LEU A 317 21.95 -2.09 -0.13
CA LEU A 317 20.89 -2.19 -1.13
C LEU A 317 21.11 -3.39 -2.06
N THR A 318 20.03 -4.08 -2.41
CA THR A 318 20.07 -5.04 -3.51
C THR A 318 20.24 -4.31 -4.85
N GLN A 319 20.49 -5.05 -5.93
CA GLN A 319 20.52 -4.47 -7.28
C GLN A 319 19.18 -3.79 -7.62
N LEU A 320 18.07 -4.41 -7.25
CA LEU A 320 16.72 -3.87 -7.44
C LEU A 320 16.52 -2.59 -6.61
N GLY A 321 16.84 -2.63 -5.31
CA GLY A 321 16.75 -1.45 -4.44
C GLY A 321 17.60 -0.27 -4.94
N SER A 322 18.83 -0.54 -5.39
CA SER A 322 19.68 0.50 -5.98
C SER A 322 19.07 1.11 -7.25
N THR A 323 18.48 0.28 -8.11
CA THR A 323 17.86 0.72 -9.37
C THR A 323 16.61 1.57 -9.11
N ILE A 324 15.77 1.16 -8.15
CA ILE A 324 14.55 1.91 -7.79
C ILE A 324 14.92 3.26 -7.16
N MET A 325 15.87 3.31 -6.22
CA MET A 325 16.24 4.55 -5.52
C MET A 325 16.94 5.58 -6.42
N GLN A 326 17.50 5.15 -7.56
CA GLN A 326 18.15 6.05 -8.51
C GLN A 326 17.20 7.13 -9.06
N GLY A 327 15.94 6.76 -9.35
CA GLY A 327 14.96 7.69 -9.90
C GLY A 327 14.56 8.82 -8.92
N PRO A 328 14.14 8.51 -7.68
CA PRO A 328 13.98 9.49 -6.60
C PRO A 328 15.17 10.43 -6.44
N LYS A 329 16.39 9.87 -6.40
CA LYS A 329 17.62 10.66 -6.24
C LYS A 329 17.83 11.63 -7.39
N GLN A 330 17.70 11.17 -8.63
CA GLN A 330 17.83 12.02 -9.82
C GLN A 330 16.78 13.13 -9.85
N TYR A 331 15.53 12.81 -9.49
CA TYR A 331 14.47 13.80 -9.39
C TYR A 331 14.80 14.87 -8.35
N MET A 332 15.12 14.46 -7.11
CA MET A 332 15.38 15.39 -6.02
C MET A 332 16.61 16.28 -6.29
N GLN A 333 17.63 15.76 -6.98
CA GLN A 333 18.77 16.56 -7.48
C GLN A 333 18.33 17.59 -8.54
N SER A 334 17.46 17.19 -9.47
CA SER A 334 17.02 18.07 -10.57
C SER A 334 16.24 19.30 -10.09
N VAL A 335 15.57 19.19 -8.92
CA VAL A 335 14.82 20.29 -8.28
C VAL A 335 15.64 21.01 -7.19
N GLY A 336 16.93 20.67 -7.03
CA GLY A 336 17.81 21.30 -6.05
C GLY A 336 17.47 20.97 -4.58
N ALA A 337 16.75 19.88 -4.34
CA ALA A 337 16.38 19.44 -3.00
C ALA A 337 17.49 18.65 -2.28
N ILE A 338 18.48 18.15 -3.02
CA ILE A 338 19.70 17.50 -2.50
C ILE A 338 20.94 17.84 -3.33
#